data_AF-A0AAW0E2S6-F1
#
_entry.id   AF-A0AAW0E2S6-F1
#
_cell.length_a   1.000
_cell.length_b   1.000
_cell.length_c   1.000
_cell.angle_alpha   90.00
_cell.angle_beta   90.00
_cell.angle_gamma   90.00
#
_symmetry.space_group_name_H-M   'P 1'
#
loop_
_entity.id
_entity.type
_entity.pdbx_description
1 polymer ?
#
loop_
_entity_poly.entity_id
_entity_poly.type
_entity_poly.pdbx_seq_one_letter_code
_entity_poly.pdbx_strand_id
1 'polypeptide(L)'
;MVFPSTLDAYVPSGGPDLLAIANFTPTYFSSQTIFFHVVRCFYFALALLSTGFPSGTPGVPQIAFDELSLRLYHTTLLHDLGWSNSTEILNHPAHAMTFELHGAFIAFEHLQTALPQPRRRYNGTGLVGVDTTKLWHPQTVAEIEKAYPRGDFAEAGIAAIDRDFDEKPNCLVSHYPGGERALENDFHVGPIAGPENHQRRSNVRGRYPPVRN
;
A
#
# COMPACT_ATOMS: atom_id res chain seq x y z
N MET A 1 2.56 22.59 -11.80
CA MET A 1 3.17 22.44 -10.46
C MET A 1 4.68 22.60 -10.61
N VAL A 2 5.38 23.28 -9.70
CA VAL A 2 6.85 23.33 -9.71
C VAL A 2 7.35 22.16 -8.87
N PHE A 3 8.03 21.21 -9.50
CA PHE A 3 8.64 20.09 -8.79
C PHE A 3 10.00 20.51 -8.21
N PRO A 4 10.36 20.07 -6.99
CA PRO A 4 11.68 20.31 -6.46
C PRO A 4 12.73 19.56 -7.28
N SER A 5 13.96 20.09 -7.33
CA SER A 5 15.08 19.47 -8.06
C SER A 5 15.54 18.14 -7.45
N THR A 6 15.29 17.94 -6.15
CA THR A 6 15.49 16.66 -5.46
C THR A 6 14.29 16.40 -4.53
N LEU A 7 14.00 15.12 -4.28
CA LEU A 7 12.94 14.71 -3.35
C LEU A 7 13.42 14.62 -1.90
N ASP A 8 14.72 14.78 -1.64
CA ASP A 8 15.36 14.59 -0.33
C ASP A 8 14.76 15.46 0.78
N ALA A 9 14.21 16.63 0.44
CA ALA A 9 13.54 17.51 1.40
C ALA A 9 12.16 17.01 1.84
N TYR A 10 11.55 16.08 1.08
CA TYR A 10 10.20 15.55 1.30
C TYR A 10 10.20 14.06 1.68
N VAL A 11 11.41 13.50 1.76
CA VAL A 11 11.67 12.10 2.00
C VAL A 11 12.55 12.03 3.25
N PRO A 12 11.96 11.84 4.44
CA PRO A 12 12.74 11.63 5.63
C PRO A 12 13.66 10.43 5.47
N SER A 13 14.89 10.54 5.98
CA SER A 13 15.93 9.53 5.85
C SER A 13 15.76 8.32 6.77
N GLY A 14 14.65 8.25 7.54
CA GLY A 14 14.36 7.14 8.44
C GLY A 14 12.88 6.96 8.77
N GLY A 15 12.52 5.72 9.11
CA GLY A 15 11.17 5.32 9.54
C GLY A 15 10.60 6.12 10.72
N PRO A 16 11.38 6.49 11.76
CA PRO A 16 10.88 7.31 12.87
C PRO A 16 10.40 8.70 12.45
N ASP A 17 11.12 9.37 11.55
CA ASP A 17 10.77 10.71 11.08
C ASP A 17 9.51 10.67 10.19
N LEU A 18 9.39 9.62 9.38
CA LEU A 18 8.18 9.30 8.63
C LEU A 18 6.97 9.20 9.59
N LEU A 19 7.06 8.36 10.62
CA LEU A 19 5.94 8.16 11.57
C LEU A 19 5.60 9.43 12.36
N ALA A 20 6.61 10.24 12.69
CA ALA A 20 6.43 11.53 13.36
C ALA A 20 5.65 12.52 12.49
N ILE A 21 5.95 12.63 11.19
CA ILE A 21 5.21 13.49 10.25
C ILE A 21 3.75 13.06 10.15
N ALA A 22 3.49 11.75 10.15
CA ALA A 22 2.12 11.24 10.07
C ALA A 22 1.33 11.39 11.38
N ASN A 23 1.98 11.86 12.46
CA ASN A 23 1.46 11.81 13.83
C ASN A 23 0.84 10.43 14.12
N PHE A 24 1.53 9.37 13.70
CA PHE A 24 0.99 8.03 13.57
C PHE A 24 1.59 7.11 14.63
N THR A 25 0.74 6.34 15.31
CA THR A 25 1.22 5.42 16.35
C THR A 25 1.83 4.16 15.69
N PRO A 26 3.07 3.77 16.02
CA PRO A 26 3.73 2.62 15.41
C PRO A 26 2.99 1.27 15.60
N THR A 27 2.04 1.21 16.53
CA THR A 27 1.28 0.00 16.92
C THR A 27 0.37 -0.53 15.82
N TYR A 28 0.10 0.24 14.77
CA TYR A 28 -0.73 -0.18 13.66
C TYR A 28 0.00 -1.10 12.67
N PHE A 29 1.34 -1.10 12.63
CA PHE A 29 2.09 -2.01 11.78
C PHE A 29 2.47 -3.27 12.56
N SER A 30 1.82 -4.39 12.24
CA SER A 30 2.09 -5.69 12.85
C SER A 30 3.44 -6.29 12.43
N SER A 31 4.06 -5.75 11.37
CA SER A 31 5.38 -6.18 10.91
C SER A 31 6.17 -5.02 10.28
N GLN A 32 7.50 -5.10 10.40
CA GLN A 32 8.42 -4.20 9.69
C GLN A 32 8.26 -4.31 8.17
N THR A 33 7.91 -5.49 7.69
CA THR A 33 7.76 -5.78 6.27
C THR A 33 6.58 -5.06 5.64
N ILE A 34 5.43 -5.00 6.32
CA ILE A 34 4.27 -4.20 5.87
C ILE A 34 4.63 -2.71 5.91
N PHE A 35 5.33 -2.25 6.96
CA PHE A 35 5.82 -0.87 7.02
C PHE A 35 6.75 -0.55 5.83
N PHE A 36 7.68 -1.43 5.47
CA PHE A 36 8.52 -1.23 4.30
C PHE A 36 7.73 -1.24 2.99
N HIS A 37 6.67 -2.04 2.88
CA HIS A 37 5.79 -2.01 1.72
C HIS A 37 5.13 -0.65 1.52
N VAL A 38 4.46 -0.13 2.55
CA VAL A 38 3.77 1.17 2.44
C VAL A 38 4.75 2.32 2.15
N VAL A 39 5.97 2.24 2.70
CA VAL A 39 7.04 3.18 2.38
C VAL A 39 7.46 3.04 0.91
N ARG A 40 7.70 1.83 0.38
CA ARG A 40 7.99 1.65 -1.05
C ARG A 40 6.90 2.26 -1.94
N CYS A 41 5.62 2.04 -1.61
CA CYS A 41 4.49 2.65 -2.34
C CYS A 41 4.57 4.18 -2.36
N PHE A 42 4.94 4.81 -1.24
CA PHE A 42 5.17 6.26 -1.19
C PHE A 42 6.25 6.72 -2.16
N TYR A 43 7.43 6.07 -2.12
CA TYR A 43 8.55 6.44 -3.00
C TYR A 43 8.24 6.19 -4.48
N PHE A 44 7.58 5.09 -4.82
CA PHE A 44 7.16 4.84 -6.20
C PHE A 44 6.16 5.87 -6.71
N ALA A 45 5.24 6.29 -5.86
CA ALA A 45 4.30 7.35 -6.20
C ALA A 45 5.01 8.71 -6.36
N LEU A 46 5.98 9.05 -5.50
CA LEU A 46 6.82 10.25 -5.69
C LEU A 46 7.63 10.21 -6.99
N ALA A 47 8.20 9.05 -7.34
CA ALA A 47 8.90 8.86 -8.60
C ALA A 47 7.98 9.01 -9.80
N LEU A 48 6.71 8.59 -9.71
CA LEU A 48 5.72 8.87 -10.74
C LEU A 48 5.39 10.36 -10.83
N LEU A 49 5.21 11.03 -9.69
CA LEU A 49 4.94 12.46 -9.66
C LEU A 49 6.07 13.28 -10.30
N SER A 50 7.33 12.90 -10.11
CA SER A 50 8.48 13.60 -10.69
C SER A 50 8.54 13.52 -12.22
N THR A 51 7.81 12.59 -12.86
CA THR A 51 7.63 12.55 -14.32
C THR A 51 6.73 13.67 -14.86
N GLY A 52 6.12 14.45 -13.98
CA GLY A 52 5.19 15.53 -14.33
C GLY A 52 3.72 15.14 -14.19
N PHE A 53 3.38 13.90 -13.87
CA PHE A 53 1.99 13.52 -13.55
C PHE A 53 1.59 14.05 -12.15
N PRO A 54 0.34 14.47 -11.91
CA PRO A 54 -0.77 14.72 -12.83
C PRO A 54 -0.81 16.18 -13.34
N SER A 55 0.34 16.83 -13.53
CA SER A 55 0.39 18.24 -13.93
C SER A 55 -0.27 18.44 -15.30
N GLY A 56 -1.26 19.33 -15.36
CA GLY A 56 -2.00 19.61 -16.59
C GLY A 56 -3.01 18.53 -17.00
N THR A 57 -3.23 17.49 -16.18
CA THR A 57 -4.27 16.50 -16.44
C THR A 57 -5.66 17.15 -16.27
N PRO A 58 -6.51 17.16 -17.32
CA PRO A 58 -7.85 17.73 -17.23
C PRO A 58 -8.68 17.09 -16.11
N GLY A 59 -9.38 17.92 -15.32
CA GLY A 59 -10.23 17.46 -14.24
C GLY A 59 -9.50 17.04 -12.95
N VAL A 60 -8.17 17.00 -12.93
CA VAL A 60 -7.39 16.74 -11.71
C VAL A 60 -7.03 18.05 -11.01
N PRO A 61 -7.48 18.27 -9.76
CA PRO A 61 -7.10 19.46 -9.00
C PRO A 61 -5.58 19.62 -8.91
N GLN A 62 -5.09 20.80 -9.30
CA GLN A 62 -3.68 21.16 -9.21
C GLN A 62 -3.45 21.82 -7.84
N ILE A 63 -3.03 21.03 -6.86
CA ILE A 63 -2.68 21.50 -5.52
C ILE A 63 -1.17 21.79 -5.42
N ALA A 64 -0.74 22.40 -4.31
CA ALA A 64 0.68 22.62 -4.07
C ALA A 64 1.41 21.28 -3.82
N PHE A 65 2.71 21.20 -4.17
CA PHE A 65 3.46 19.95 -4.12
C PHE A 65 3.64 19.43 -2.69
N ASP A 66 3.85 20.33 -1.73
CA ASP A 66 3.91 20.01 -0.30
C ASP A 66 2.60 19.40 0.20
N GLU A 67 1.46 20.00 -0.18
CA GLU A 67 0.13 19.46 0.13
C GLU A 67 -0.11 18.09 -0.52
N LEU A 68 0.28 17.93 -1.80
CA LEU A 68 0.18 16.65 -2.51
C LEU A 68 1.05 15.57 -1.87
N SER A 69 2.31 15.89 -1.56
CA SER A 69 3.27 14.97 -0.96
C SER A 69 2.78 14.50 0.41
N LEU A 70 2.25 15.39 1.23
CA LEU A 70 1.69 15.04 2.54
C LEU A 70 0.45 14.13 2.41
N ARG A 71 -0.48 14.46 1.50
CA ARG A 71 -1.66 13.62 1.25
C ARG A 71 -1.28 12.24 0.71
N LEU A 72 -0.32 12.20 -0.22
CA LEU A 72 0.19 10.97 -0.78
C LEU A 72 0.82 10.13 0.32
N TYR A 73 1.66 10.74 1.16
CA TYR A 73 2.31 10.09 2.28
C TYR A 73 1.32 9.41 3.23
N HIS A 74 0.30 10.14 3.70
CA HIS A 74 -0.75 9.56 4.52
C HIS A 74 -1.51 8.45 3.80
N THR A 75 -1.90 8.66 2.53
CA THR A 75 -2.65 7.66 1.77
C THR A 75 -1.86 6.37 1.67
N THR A 76 -0.57 6.44 1.33
CA THR A 76 0.29 5.28 1.19
C THR A 76 0.55 4.60 2.53
N LEU A 77 0.77 5.36 3.61
CA LEU A 77 1.00 4.79 4.93
C LEU A 77 -0.24 4.04 5.45
N LEU A 78 -1.44 4.53 5.12
CA LEU A 78 -2.69 4.06 5.71
C LEU A 78 -3.45 3.03 4.85
N HIS A 79 -3.04 2.78 3.61
CA HIS A 79 -3.86 1.99 2.67
C HIS A 79 -4.07 0.53 3.08
N ASP A 80 -3.08 -0.07 3.76
CA ASP A 80 -3.12 -1.47 4.21
C ASP A 80 -3.48 -1.61 5.69
N LEU A 81 -4.05 -0.58 6.32
CA LEU A 81 -4.37 -0.67 7.76
C LEU A 81 -5.34 -1.79 8.10
N GLY A 82 -6.22 -2.15 7.17
CA GLY A 82 -7.15 -3.27 7.37
C GLY A 82 -6.48 -4.61 7.58
N TRP A 83 -5.19 -4.76 7.24
CA TRP A 83 -4.39 -5.97 7.46
C TRP A 83 -3.68 -6.02 8.81
N SER A 84 -3.75 -4.96 9.61
CA SER A 84 -3.12 -4.93 10.93
C SER A 84 -3.70 -5.97 11.88
N ASN A 85 -2.83 -6.51 12.74
CA ASN A 85 -3.21 -7.41 13.84
C ASN A 85 -3.34 -6.66 15.18
N SER A 86 -3.37 -5.33 15.17
CA SER A 86 -3.52 -4.59 16.42
C SER A 86 -4.90 -4.86 17.03
N THR A 87 -4.95 -5.01 18.34
CA THR A 87 -6.21 -5.26 19.06
C THR A 87 -7.24 -4.17 18.83
N GLU A 88 -6.81 -2.93 18.63
CA GLU A 88 -7.66 -1.80 18.29
C GLU A 88 -8.35 -1.99 16.93
N ILE A 89 -7.59 -2.40 15.91
CA ILE A 89 -8.09 -2.62 14.55
C ILE A 89 -8.99 -3.86 14.49
N LEU A 90 -8.60 -4.96 15.15
CA LEU A 90 -9.39 -6.19 15.15
C LEU A 90 -10.73 -6.06 15.88
N ASN A 91 -10.84 -5.14 16.85
CA ASN A 91 -12.09 -4.88 17.59
C ASN A 91 -12.91 -3.72 17.01
N HIS A 92 -12.45 -3.08 15.93
CA HIS A 92 -13.16 -1.96 15.34
C HIS A 92 -14.51 -2.43 14.74
N PRO A 93 -15.62 -1.68 14.88
CA PRO A 93 -16.93 -2.12 14.37
C PRO A 93 -16.98 -2.41 12.87
N ALA A 94 -16.12 -1.75 12.09
CA ALA A 94 -16.00 -1.99 10.64
C ALA A 94 -15.12 -3.21 10.29
N HIS A 95 -14.58 -3.95 11.26
CA HIS A 95 -13.70 -5.10 11.01
C HIS A 95 -14.35 -6.20 10.17
N ALA A 96 -15.68 -6.36 10.28
CA ALA A 96 -16.43 -7.32 9.45
C ALA A 96 -16.53 -6.92 7.96
N MET A 97 -16.08 -5.73 7.57
CA MET A 97 -15.99 -5.30 6.18
C MET A 97 -14.69 -5.78 5.54
N THR A 98 -14.64 -5.76 4.21
CA THR A 98 -13.38 -5.92 3.44
C THR A 98 -12.27 -5.02 3.98
N PHE A 99 -11.02 -5.49 3.97
CA PHE A 99 -9.92 -4.80 4.65
C PHE A 99 -9.69 -3.39 4.10
N GLU A 100 -9.98 -3.12 2.83
CA GLU A 100 -9.84 -1.81 2.20
C GLU A 100 -10.82 -0.81 2.82
N LEU A 101 -12.09 -1.20 2.99
CA LEU A 101 -13.10 -0.32 3.59
C LEU A 101 -12.85 -0.17 5.09
N HIS A 102 -12.57 -1.29 5.77
CA HIS A 102 -12.22 -1.28 7.18
C HIS A 102 -11.02 -0.38 7.48
N GLY A 103 -9.93 -0.55 6.73
CA GLY A 103 -8.73 0.27 6.82
C GLY A 103 -9.01 1.73 6.51
N ALA A 104 -9.86 2.02 5.51
CA ALA A 104 -10.26 3.38 5.19
C ALA A 104 -11.04 4.07 6.33
N PHE A 105 -11.91 3.36 7.06
CA PHE A 105 -12.59 3.92 8.22
C PHE A 105 -11.59 4.29 9.33
N ILE A 106 -10.67 3.39 9.66
CA ILE A 106 -9.62 3.64 10.67
C ILE A 106 -8.72 4.80 10.24
N ALA A 107 -8.29 4.81 8.97
CA ALA A 107 -7.48 5.88 8.40
C ALA A 107 -8.21 7.24 8.51
N PHE A 108 -9.50 7.27 8.21
CA PHE A 108 -10.32 8.47 8.32
C PHE A 108 -10.41 8.98 9.77
N GLU A 109 -10.69 8.10 10.73
CA GLU A 109 -10.75 8.44 12.15
C GLU A 109 -9.39 8.92 12.69
N HIS A 110 -8.31 8.25 12.30
CA HIS A 110 -6.94 8.69 12.60
C HIS A 110 -6.68 10.10 12.06
N LEU A 111 -6.96 10.35 10.78
CA LEU A 111 -6.72 11.65 10.16
C LEU A 111 -7.61 12.75 10.77
N GLN A 112 -8.83 12.43 11.19
CA GLN A 112 -9.71 13.39 11.87
C GLN A 112 -9.18 13.83 13.23
N THR A 113 -8.55 12.92 13.97
CA THR A 113 -8.02 13.18 15.32
C THR A 113 -6.62 13.81 15.28
N ALA A 114 -5.78 13.38 14.33
CA ALA A 114 -4.38 13.75 14.23
C ALA A 114 -4.12 15.10 13.55
N LEU A 115 -5.01 15.56 12.66
CA LEU A 115 -4.82 16.79 11.89
C LEU A 115 -5.70 17.93 12.44
N PRO A 116 -5.13 19.09 12.82
CA PRO A 116 -5.91 20.26 13.20
C PRO A 116 -6.74 20.72 11.99
N GLN A 117 -8.06 20.64 12.09
CA GLN A 117 -8.97 21.01 11.00
C GLN A 117 -8.76 22.46 10.56
N PRO A 118 -8.68 22.72 9.23
CA PRO A 118 -9.78 23.47 8.64
C PRO A 118 -10.29 22.90 7.30
N ARG A 119 -11.58 22.57 7.31
CA ARG A 119 -12.58 22.61 6.22
C ARG A 119 -12.04 22.78 4.78
N ARG A 120 -11.72 21.66 4.13
CA ARG A 120 -12.01 21.49 2.70
C ARG A 120 -12.49 20.06 2.48
N ARG A 121 -13.71 19.89 1.94
CA ARG A 121 -14.25 18.57 1.58
C ARG A 121 -13.25 17.89 0.66
N TYR A 122 -12.74 16.75 1.10
CA TYR A 122 -11.81 15.93 0.35
C TYR A 122 -12.61 15.18 -0.73
N ASN A 123 -12.36 15.52 -2.00
CA ASN A 123 -12.92 14.80 -3.16
C ASN A 123 -11.79 14.01 -3.86
N GLY A 124 -10.99 13.25 -3.10
CA GLY A 124 -9.87 12.49 -3.64
C GLY A 124 -10.27 11.06 -4.00
N THR A 125 -10.13 10.72 -5.29
CA THR A 125 -9.98 9.35 -5.79
C THR A 125 -8.52 9.18 -6.20
N GLY A 126 -7.75 8.34 -5.50
CA GLY A 126 -6.31 8.16 -5.72
C GLY A 126 -5.96 6.89 -6.50
N LEU A 127 -4.81 6.92 -7.19
CA LEU A 127 -4.22 5.78 -7.91
C LEU A 127 -3.84 4.66 -6.93
N VAL A 128 -4.69 3.66 -6.77
CA VAL A 128 -4.33 2.39 -6.12
C VAL A 128 -4.82 1.28 -7.05
N GLY A 129 -3.93 0.38 -7.47
CA GLY A 129 -4.29 -0.82 -8.25
C GLY A 129 -3.87 -0.91 -9.71
N VAL A 130 -2.88 -0.14 -10.18
CA VAL A 130 -2.33 -0.29 -11.55
C VAL A 130 -0.98 -1.01 -11.50
N ASP A 131 -0.76 -2.00 -12.38
CA ASP A 131 0.59 -2.56 -12.62
C ASP A 131 1.49 -1.42 -13.11
N THR A 132 2.30 -0.94 -12.18
CA THR A 132 3.12 0.26 -12.31
C THR A 132 4.58 -0.10 -12.56
N THR A 133 4.91 -1.40 -12.62
CA THR A 133 6.28 -1.88 -12.84
C THR A 133 6.89 -1.38 -14.16
N LYS A 134 6.05 -1.12 -15.17
CA LYS A 134 6.45 -0.56 -16.48
C LYS A 134 6.59 0.97 -16.48
N LEU A 135 6.16 1.64 -15.41
CA LEU A 135 6.17 3.09 -15.30
C LEU A 135 7.44 3.62 -14.63
N TRP A 136 8.28 2.73 -14.08
CA TRP A 136 9.46 3.11 -13.30
C TRP A 136 10.76 2.72 -13.99
N HIS A 137 11.78 3.54 -13.82
CA HIS A 137 13.13 3.17 -14.24
C HIS A 137 13.67 2.03 -13.34
N PRO A 138 14.28 0.97 -13.89
CA PRO A 138 14.74 -0.17 -13.09
C PRO A 138 15.73 0.20 -11.97
N GLN A 139 16.56 1.23 -12.17
CA GLN A 139 17.46 1.71 -11.12
C GLN A 139 16.71 2.32 -9.94
N THR A 140 15.64 3.08 -10.18
CA THR A 140 14.80 3.65 -9.12
C THR A 140 14.16 2.54 -8.29
N VAL A 141 13.70 1.47 -8.95
CA VAL A 141 13.19 0.28 -8.24
C VAL A 141 14.28 -0.37 -7.38
N ALA A 142 15.47 -0.59 -7.94
CA ALA A 142 16.58 -1.21 -7.21
C ALA A 142 17.05 -0.37 -6.00
N GLU A 143 17.10 0.96 -6.13
CA GLU A 143 17.47 1.87 -5.05
C GLU A 143 16.44 1.85 -3.91
N ILE A 144 15.15 1.93 -4.25
CA ILE A 144 14.05 1.87 -3.28
C ILE A 144 14.04 0.53 -2.56
N GLU A 145 14.15 -0.59 -3.28
CA GLU A 145 14.15 -1.93 -2.68
C GLU A 145 15.40 -2.22 -1.85
N LYS A 146 16.55 -1.61 -2.20
CA LYS A 146 17.76 -1.68 -1.38
C LYS A 146 17.58 -0.94 -0.04
N ALA A 147 16.92 0.22 -0.06
CA ALA A 147 16.64 1.00 1.15
C ALA A 147 15.53 0.38 2.02
N TYR A 148 14.51 -0.20 1.38
CA TYR A 148 13.34 -0.79 2.01
C TYR A 148 13.10 -2.22 1.49
N PRO A 149 13.87 -3.21 1.99
CA PRO A 149 13.82 -4.58 1.51
C PRO A 149 12.41 -5.18 1.57
N ARG A 150 12.09 -6.06 0.61
CA ARG A 150 10.80 -6.76 0.57
C ARG A 150 10.61 -7.72 1.75
N GLY A 151 11.70 -8.27 2.31
CA GLY A 151 11.59 -9.25 3.39
C GLY A 151 10.66 -10.41 3.02
N ASP A 152 9.79 -10.79 3.95
CA ASP A 152 8.74 -11.81 3.83
C ASP A 152 7.39 -11.23 3.38
N PHE A 153 7.38 -10.12 2.61
CA PHE A 153 6.14 -9.39 2.31
C PHE A 153 5.15 -10.25 1.53
N ALA A 154 5.66 -11.09 0.63
CA ALA A 154 4.85 -11.98 -0.17
C ALA A 154 4.09 -12.97 0.73
N GLU A 155 4.81 -13.63 1.63
CA GLU A 155 4.25 -14.59 2.58
C GLU A 155 3.28 -13.92 3.54
N ALA A 156 3.63 -12.73 4.06
CA ALA A 156 2.77 -11.96 4.95
C ALA A 156 1.48 -11.50 4.26
N GLY A 157 1.57 -11.05 3.00
CA GLY A 157 0.41 -10.65 2.21
C GLY A 157 -0.51 -11.82 1.88
N ILE A 158 0.05 -12.98 1.49
CA ILE A 158 -0.73 -14.20 1.25
C ILE A 158 -1.44 -14.63 2.53
N ALA A 159 -0.75 -14.64 3.67
CA ALA A 159 -1.36 -15.00 4.95
C ALA A 159 -2.47 -14.02 5.37
N ALA A 160 -2.31 -12.72 5.08
CA ALA A 160 -3.33 -11.71 5.34
C ALA A 160 -4.58 -11.90 4.47
N ILE A 161 -4.40 -12.22 3.17
CA ILE A 161 -5.52 -12.54 2.27
C ILE A 161 -6.23 -13.82 2.70
N ASP A 162 -5.50 -14.89 2.98
CA ASP A 162 -6.10 -16.16 3.43
C ASP A 162 -6.96 -15.93 4.68
N ARG A 163 -6.46 -15.17 5.66
CA ARG A 163 -7.22 -14.78 6.84
C ARG A 163 -8.46 -13.97 6.47
N ASP A 164 -8.34 -12.94 5.61
CA ASP A 164 -9.48 -12.13 5.20
C ASP A 164 -10.54 -12.95 4.46
N PHE A 165 -10.16 -13.98 3.70
CA PHE A 165 -11.12 -14.87 3.04
C PHE A 165 -11.85 -15.78 4.04
N ASP A 166 -11.14 -16.27 5.06
CA ASP A 166 -11.72 -17.10 6.11
C ASP A 166 -12.67 -16.28 7.02
N GLU A 167 -12.25 -15.09 7.44
CA GLU A 167 -12.98 -14.24 8.38
C GLU A 167 -14.08 -13.41 7.70
N LYS A 168 -13.87 -13.02 6.44
CA LYS A 168 -14.72 -12.07 5.69
C LYS A 168 -15.01 -12.65 4.31
N PRO A 169 -15.91 -13.65 4.21
CA PRO A 169 -16.16 -14.36 2.95
C PRO A 169 -16.68 -13.46 1.81
N ASN A 170 -17.23 -12.28 2.14
CA ASN A 170 -17.67 -11.25 1.17
C ASN A 170 -16.64 -10.12 0.97
N CYS A 171 -15.36 -10.37 1.26
CA CYS A 171 -14.25 -9.45 1.01
C CYS A 171 -14.20 -9.07 -0.48
N LEU A 172 -13.94 -7.81 -0.82
CA LEU A 172 -13.88 -7.38 -2.23
C LEU A 172 -12.81 -8.14 -3.01
N VAL A 173 -11.68 -8.46 -2.38
CA VAL A 173 -10.61 -9.25 -3.01
C VAL A 173 -11.05 -10.68 -3.33
N SER A 174 -11.98 -11.28 -2.58
CA SER A 174 -12.47 -12.63 -2.89
C SER A 174 -13.31 -12.67 -4.18
N HIS A 175 -13.78 -11.50 -4.61
CA HIS A 175 -14.53 -11.34 -5.85
C HIS A 175 -13.66 -10.90 -7.04
N TYR A 176 -12.37 -10.62 -6.83
CA TYR A 176 -11.46 -10.33 -7.93
C TYR A 176 -11.08 -11.64 -8.64
N PRO A 177 -11.29 -11.77 -9.97
CA PRO A 177 -10.91 -12.99 -10.68
C PRO A 177 -9.42 -13.28 -10.55
N GLY A 178 -9.08 -14.39 -9.89
CA GLY A 178 -7.70 -14.76 -9.57
C GLY A 178 -7.08 -13.96 -8.43
N GLY A 179 -7.89 -13.26 -7.62
CA GLY A 179 -7.45 -12.52 -6.42
C GLY A 179 -6.76 -13.43 -5.41
N GLU A 180 -7.21 -14.68 -5.32
CA GLU A 180 -6.59 -15.73 -4.49
C GLU A 180 -5.17 -16.11 -4.94
N ARG A 181 -4.77 -15.70 -6.14
CA ARG A 181 -3.45 -15.96 -6.75
C ARG A 181 -2.73 -14.71 -7.23
N ALA A 182 -3.32 -13.52 -7.07
CA ALA A 182 -2.75 -12.27 -7.56
C ALA A 182 -1.39 -12.02 -6.88
N LEU A 183 -1.35 -12.17 -5.55
CA LEU A 183 -0.12 -12.03 -4.77
C LEU A 183 0.91 -13.13 -5.07
N GLU A 184 0.49 -14.35 -5.40
CA GLU A 184 1.41 -15.43 -5.77
C GLU A 184 2.18 -15.12 -7.07
N ASN A 185 1.51 -14.50 -8.03
CA ASN A 185 2.11 -14.17 -9.32
C ASN A 185 2.91 -12.87 -9.27
N ASP A 186 2.41 -11.84 -8.56
CA ASP A 186 3.03 -10.51 -8.52
C ASP A 186 4.28 -10.46 -7.64
N PHE A 187 4.32 -11.23 -6.54
CA PHE A 187 5.48 -11.19 -5.64
C PHE A 187 6.62 -12.13 -6.01
N HIS A 188 6.40 -13.06 -6.95
CA HIS A 188 7.45 -13.97 -7.43
C HIS A 188 8.30 -13.39 -8.57
N VAL A 189 8.03 -12.16 -9.02
CA VAL A 189 8.84 -11.44 -10.02
C VAL A 189 9.94 -10.62 -9.33
N GLY A 190 10.77 -11.27 -8.53
CA GLY A 190 12.10 -10.74 -8.17
C GLY A 190 13.11 -11.13 -9.26
N PRO A 191 14.22 -10.37 -9.45
CA PRO A 191 15.24 -10.78 -10.39
C PRO A 191 15.88 -12.09 -9.90
N ILE A 192 15.69 -13.16 -10.70
CA ILE A 192 16.30 -14.49 -10.57
C ILE A 192 15.73 -15.34 -9.42
N ALA A 193 14.51 -15.87 -9.59
CA ALA A 193 14.09 -17.05 -8.85
C ALA A 193 14.83 -18.30 -9.38
N GLY A 194 15.64 -18.93 -8.54
CA GLY A 194 16.25 -20.24 -8.84
C GLY A 194 15.21 -21.38 -8.93
N PRO A 195 15.61 -22.56 -9.41
CA PRO A 195 14.70 -23.69 -9.70
C PRO A 195 13.89 -24.21 -8.48
N GLU A 196 14.28 -23.88 -7.26
CA GLU A 196 13.60 -24.30 -6.02
C GLU A 196 12.19 -23.71 -5.85
N ASN A 197 11.89 -22.56 -6.47
CA ASN A 197 10.56 -21.93 -6.37
C ASN A 197 9.48 -22.63 -7.20
N HIS A 198 9.83 -23.52 -8.13
CA HIS A 198 8.84 -24.26 -8.91
C HIS A 198 8.09 -25.33 -8.10
N GLN A 199 8.72 -25.91 -7.07
CA GLN A 199 8.11 -26.96 -6.24
C GLN A 199 7.08 -26.42 -5.24
N ARG A 200 7.17 -25.15 -4.82
CA ARG A 200 6.16 -24.53 -3.94
C ARG A 200 4.84 -24.22 -4.65
N ARG A 201 4.88 -23.96 -5.97
CA ARG A 201 3.70 -23.65 -6.79
C ARG A 201 2.66 -24.79 -6.85
N SER A 202 3.04 -26.05 -6.62
CA SER A 202 2.11 -27.19 -6.72
C SER A 202 1.28 -27.43 -5.46
N ASN A 203 1.74 -26.99 -4.28
CA ASN A 203 1.06 -27.29 -3.01
C ASN A 203 -0.12 -26.36 -2.71
N VAL A 204 -0.17 -25.14 -3.27
CA VAL A 204 -1.25 -24.18 -3.02
C VAL A 204 -2.46 -24.40 -3.96
N ARG A 205 -2.24 -24.98 -5.14
CA ARG A 205 -3.30 -25.26 -6.15
C ARG A 205 -4.49 -26.10 -5.64
N GLY A 206 -4.37 -26.79 -4.51
CA GLY A 206 -5.42 -27.61 -3.93
C GLY A 206 -6.40 -26.91 -2.98
N ARG A 207 -6.15 -25.66 -2.57
CA ARG A 207 -6.97 -25.00 -1.52
C ARG A 207 -8.23 -24.32 -2.02
N TYR A 208 -8.24 -23.83 -3.25
CA TYR A 208 -9.36 -23.07 -3.80
C TYR A 208 -10.03 -23.82 -4.96
N PRO A 209 -11.36 -24.02 -4.93
CA PRO A 209 -12.06 -24.62 -6.05
C PRO A 209 -11.90 -23.75 -7.31
N PRO A 210 -11.84 -24.34 -8.51
CA PRO A 210 -11.74 -23.56 -9.74
C PRO A 210 -12.93 -22.61 -9.87
N VAL A 211 -12.64 -21.34 -10.15
CA VAL A 211 -13.66 -20.33 -10.47
C VAL A 211 -14.42 -20.80 -11.72
N ARG A 212 -15.71 -21.08 -11.57
CA ARG A 212 -16.59 -21.37 -12.70
C ARG A 212 -16.96 -20.03 -13.34
N ASN A 213 -16.44 -19.78 -14.54
CA ASN A 213 -16.91 -18.70 -15.41
C ASN A 213 -18.30 -18.99 -15.94
#